data_AF-A0A8G2F4Q8-F1
#
_entry.id   AF-A0A8G2F4Q8-F1
#
_cell.length_a   1.000
_cell.length_b   1.000
_cell.length_c   1.000
_cell.angle_alpha   90.00
_cell.angle_beta   90.00
_cell.angle_gamma   90.00
#
_symmetry.space_group_name_H-M   'P 1'
#
loop_
_entity.id
_entity.type
_entity.pdbx_description
1 polymer ?
#
loop_
_entity_poly.entity_id
_entity_poly.type
_entity_poly.pdbx_seq_one_letter_code
_entity_poly.pdbx_strand_id
1 'polypeptide(L)'
;MTANLSMANLGTADLAMTRSRNNTAHTAAEIQAAARAKDNEAVRATAEKFEAQFLSQMMGHMFKGISSDGVFGGGQAEDTWRDFYVEEITKSFASRGGIGLADTIERQLLTLQEAV
;
A
#
# COMPACT_ATOMS: atom_id res chain seq x y z
N MET A 1 -11.30 42.79 -15.49
CA MET A 1 -12.14 41.86 -14.71
C MET A 1 -11.44 40.50 -14.72
N THR A 2 -10.79 40.19 -13.58
CA THR A 2 -10.51 38.87 -13.00
C THR A 2 -10.07 37.71 -13.90
N ALA A 3 -8.74 37.49 -13.98
CA ALA A 3 -8.16 36.16 -14.22
C ALA A 3 -7.82 35.54 -12.86
N ASN A 4 -8.61 34.57 -12.38
CA ASN A 4 -8.17 33.67 -11.31
C ASN A 4 -9.05 32.40 -11.25
N LEU A 5 -8.69 31.36 -12.00
CA LEU A 5 -9.30 30.02 -11.90
C LEU A 5 -8.31 28.95 -12.38
N SER A 6 -7.11 28.89 -11.79
CA SER A 6 -6.18 27.75 -11.99
C SER A 6 -5.11 27.66 -10.91
N MET A 7 -5.48 27.76 -9.62
CA MET A 7 -4.55 27.49 -8.50
C MET A 7 -5.12 26.58 -7.39
N ALA A 8 -6.42 26.25 -7.41
CA ALA A 8 -7.06 25.51 -6.31
C ALA A 8 -6.85 23.97 -6.37
N ASN A 9 -6.47 23.41 -7.52
CA ASN A 9 -6.39 21.94 -7.70
C ASN A 9 -4.98 21.35 -7.47
N LEU A 10 -3.97 22.19 -7.22
CA LEU A 10 -2.58 21.76 -7.04
C LEU A 10 -2.25 21.35 -5.58
N GLY A 11 -3.04 21.78 -4.59
CA GLY A 11 -2.74 21.50 -3.17
C GLY A 11 -3.14 20.10 -2.71
N THR A 12 -4.25 19.55 -3.18
CA THR A 12 -4.77 18.25 -2.71
C THR A 12 -3.96 17.05 -3.20
N ALA A 13 -3.43 17.14 -4.43
CA ALA A 13 -2.53 16.13 -4.99
C ALA A 13 -1.19 16.06 -4.24
N ASP A 14 -0.64 17.22 -3.86
CA ASP A 14 0.62 17.32 -3.12
C ASP A 14 0.50 16.71 -1.70
N LEU A 15 -0.63 16.93 -1.01
CA LEU A 15 -0.90 16.33 0.30
C LEU A 15 -1.03 14.80 0.23
N ALA A 16 -1.70 14.25 -0.79
CA ALA A 16 -1.84 12.80 -0.96
C ALA A 16 -0.48 12.13 -1.26
N MET A 17 0.33 12.76 -2.11
CA MET A 17 1.67 12.28 -2.46
C MET A 17 2.64 12.39 -1.27
N THR A 18 2.54 13.46 -0.48
CA THR A 18 3.31 13.67 0.74
C THR A 18 2.93 12.66 1.83
N ARG A 19 1.63 12.35 2.01
CA ARG A 19 1.20 11.27 2.92
C ARG A 19 1.71 9.90 2.47
N SER A 20 1.62 9.58 1.17
CA SER A 20 2.14 8.32 0.63
C SER A 20 3.65 8.19 0.87
N ARG A 21 4.42 9.26 0.64
CA ARG A 21 5.86 9.31 0.93
C ARG A 21 6.15 9.11 2.41
N ASN A 22 5.40 9.77 3.28
CA ASN A 22 5.57 9.65 4.73
C ASN A 22 5.26 8.23 5.23
N ASN A 23 4.26 7.55 4.67
CA ASN A 23 3.93 6.17 5.02
C ASN A 23 5.02 5.17 4.60
N THR A 24 5.59 5.34 3.39
CA THR A 24 6.71 4.51 2.92
C THR A 24 8.01 4.77 3.68
N ALA A 25 8.26 6.02 4.09
CA ALA A 25 9.44 6.38 4.87
C ALA A 25 9.36 5.83 6.31
N HIS A 26 8.17 5.86 6.92
CA HIS A 26 7.94 5.30 8.25
C HIS A 26 8.18 3.79 8.30
N THR A 27 7.60 3.05 7.35
CA THR A 27 7.79 1.60 7.27
C THR A 27 9.24 1.21 7.02
N ALA A 28 9.96 1.93 6.16
CA ALA A 28 11.39 1.69 5.93
C ALA A 28 12.25 1.95 7.18
N ALA A 29 11.90 2.96 7.98
CA ALA A 29 12.59 3.26 9.23
C ALA A 29 12.33 2.18 10.31
N GLU A 30 11.10 1.68 10.42
CA GLU A 30 10.74 0.58 11.33
C GLU A 30 11.48 -0.71 10.98
N ILE A 31 11.59 -1.03 9.69
CA ILE A 31 12.37 -2.18 9.19
C ILE A 31 13.85 -2.06 9.59
N GLN A 32 14.46 -0.89 9.39
CA GLN A 32 15.86 -0.68 9.76
C GLN A 32 16.10 -0.71 11.27
N ALA A 33 15.16 -0.18 12.06
CA ALA A 33 15.24 -0.23 13.51
C ALA A 33 15.14 -1.68 14.04
N ALA A 34 14.19 -2.46 13.51
CA ALA A 34 14.02 -3.87 13.84
C ALA A 34 15.25 -4.71 13.43
N ALA A 35 15.81 -4.45 12.24
CA ALA A 35 17.01 -5.12 11.76
C ALA A 35 18.25 -4.78 12.63
N ARG A 36 18.39 -3.53 13.09
CA ARG A 36 19.47 -3.15 14.02
C ARG A 36 19.32 -3.78 15.40
N ALA A 37 18.08 -3.98 15.84
CA ALA A 37 17.78 -4.64 17.11
C ALA A 37 17.95 -6.17 17.07
N LYS A 38 18.22 -6.75 15.89
CA LYS A 38 18.22 -8.22 15.65
C LYS A 38 16.93 -8.89 16.12
N ASP A 39 15.83 -8.16 16.06
CA ASP A 39 14.51 -8.64 16.45
C ASP A 39 13.83 -9.23 15.20
N ASN A 40 14.04 -10.53 15.00
CA ASN A 40 13.51 -11.25 13.84
C ASN A 40 11.98 -11.21 13.80
N GLU A 41 11.31 -11.19 14.96
CA GLU A 41 9.85 -11.11 15.03
C GLU A 41 9.35 -9.72 14.61
N ALA A 42 10.01 -8.65 15.05
CA ALA A 42 9.71 -7.30 14.60
C ALA A 42 10.01 -7.10 13.10
N VAL A 43 11.09 -7.68 12.58
CA VAL A 43 11.41 -7.68 11.14
C VAL A 43 10.29 -8.37 10.35
N ARG A 44 9.87 -9.56 10.79
CA ARG A 44 8.79 -10.33 10.19
C ARG A 44 7.49 -9.53 10.14
N ALA A 45 7.05 -9.01 11.29
CA ALA A 45 5.82 -8.23 11.40
C ALA A 45 5.83 -6.98 10.51
N THR A 46 6.99 -6.33 10.36
CA THR A 46 7.11 -5.15 9.52
C THR A 46 7.13 -5.50 8.03
N ALA A 47 7.74 -6.63 7.66
CA ALA A 47 7.73 -7.14 6.29
C ALA A 47 6.31 -7.54 5.84
N GLU A 48 5.52 -8.16 6.72
CA GLU A 48 4.10 -8.49 6.46
C GLU A 48 3.24 -7.24 6.27
N LYS A 49 3.45 -6.20 7.09
CA LYS A 49 2.78 -4.89 6.93
C LYS A 49 3.11 -4.25 5.58
N PHE A 50 4.37 -4.32 5.14
CA PHE A 50 4.78 -3.81 3.85
C PHE A 50 4.11 -4.56 2.70
N GLU A 51 4.09 -5.89 2.75
CA GLU A 51 3.42 -6.72 1.75
C GLU A 51 1.92 -6.39 1.67
N ALA A 52 1.24 -6.22 2.81
CA ALA A 52 -0.18 -5.86 2.83
C ALA A 52 -0.45 -4.48 2.17
N GLN A 53 0.40 -3.48 2.41
CA GLN A 53 0.30 -2.19 1.75
C GLN A 53 0.54 -2.31 0.24
N PHE A 54 1.55 -3.08 -0.17
CA PHE A 54 1.85 -3.33 -1.57
C PHE A 54 0.67 -4.00 -2.29
N LEU A 55 0.10 -5.06 -1.70
CA LEU A 55 -1.07 -5.74 -2.24
C LEU A 55 -2.27 -4.81 -2.36
N SER A 56 -2.49 -3.95 -1.37
CA SER A 56 -3.58 -2.96 -1.41
C SER A 56 -3.42 -1.99 -2.59
N GLN A 57 -2.21 -1.51 -2.86
CA GLN A 57 -1.94 -0.64 -4.00
C GLN A 57 -2.13 -1.38 -5.33
N MET A 58 -1.57 -2.59 -5.45
CA MET A 58 -1.66 -3.39 -6.67
C MET A 58 -3.11 -3.77 -6.99
N MET A 59 -3.86 -4.21 -5.98
CA MET A 59 -5.26 -4.57 -6.09
C MET A 59 -6.11 -3.34 -6.47
N GLY A 60 -5.87 -2.20 -5.83
CA GLY A 60 -6.51 -0.94 -6.21
C GLY A 60 -6.30 -0.56 -7.68
N HIS A 61 -5.10 -0.80 -8.23
CA HIS A 61 -4.83 -0.57 -9.65
C HIS A 61 -5.52 -1.59 -10.58
N MET A 62 -5.57 -2.88 -10.19
CA MET A 62 -6.29 -3.91 -10.98
C MET A 62 -7.79 -3.62 -11.04
N PHE A 63 -8.41 -3.25 -9.92
CA PHE A 63 -9.85 -2.98 -9.88
C PHE A 63 -10.23 -1.65 -10.54
N LYS A 64 -9.37 -0.62 -10.51
CA LYS A 64 -9.56 0.60 -11.30
C LYS A 64 -9.50 0.33 -12.82
N GLY A 65 -8.70 -0.64 -13.25
CA GLY A 65 -8.63 -1.07 -14.65
C GLY A 65 -9.88 -1.78 -15.15
N ILE A 66 -10.70 -2.33 -14.24
CA ILE A 66 -12.02 -2.89 -14.54
C ILE A 66 -13.04 -1.75 -14.42
N SER A 67 -12.99 -0.80 -15.35
CA SER A 67 -13.99 0.27 -15.43
C SER A 67 -15.32 -0.31 -15.90
N SER A 68 -16.40 0.12 -15.26
CA SER A 68 -17.80 -0.27 -15.48
C SER A 68 -18.39 0.26 -16.79
N ASP A 69 -17.60 0.29 -17.87
CA ASP A 69 -17.94 0.86 -19.18
C ASP A 69 -18.96 0.00 -19.98
N GLY A 70 -19.75 -0.80 -19.28
CA GLY A 70 -20.97 -1.37 -19.83
C GLY A 70 -22.11 -0.37 -19.69
N VAL A 71 -23.00 -0.33 -20.68
CA VAL A 71 -24.27 0.43 -20.69
C VAL A 71 -25.20 0.10 -19.49
N PHE A 72 -24.79 -0.84 -18.63
CA PHE A 72 -25.47 -1.30 -17.42
C PHE A 72 -24.59 -1.21 -16.14
N GLY A 73 -23.51 -0.42 -16.13
CA GLY A 73 -22.54 -0.39 -15.03
C GLY A 73 -22.76 0.67 -13.94
N GLY A 74 -23.22 0.22 -12.77
CA GLY A 74 -22.88 0.69 -11.42
C GLY A 74 -22.76 2.18 -11.09
N GLY A 75 -23.79 2.75 -10.46
CA GLY A 75 -23.67 4.04 -9.75
C GLY A 75 -22.82 3.96 -8.47
N GLN A 76 -22.68 5.07 -7.73
CA GLN A 76 -21.82 5.19 -6.53
C GLN A 76 -21.98 4.07 -5.47
N ALA A 77 -23.16 3.45 -5.38
CA ALA A 77 -23.40 2.34 -4.47
C ALA A 77 -22.62 1.08 -4.87
N GLU A 78 -22.43 0.82 -6.16
CA GLU A 78 -21.61 -0.28 -6.65
C GLU A 78 -20.13 -0.01 -6.38
N ASP A 79 -19.66 1.22 -6.62
CA ASP A 79 -18.27 1.61 -6.34
C ASP A 79 -17.92 1.42 -4.87
N THR A 80 -18.80 1.87 -3.97
CA THR A 80 -18.62 1.71 -2.53
C THR A 80 -18.58 0.24 -2.11
N TRP A 81 -19.49 -0.59 -2.65
CA TRP A 81 -19.50 -2.02 -2.36
C TRP A 81 -18.27 -2.74 -2.93
N ARG A 82 -17.79 -2.34 -4.11
CA ARG A 82 -16.55 -2.83 -4.70
C ARG A 82 -15.37 -2.51 -3.81
N ASP A 83 -15.23 -1.28 -3.32
CA ASP A 83 -14.14 -0.92 -2.42
C ASP A 83 -14.11 -1.81 -1.17
N PHE A 84 -15.26 -2.04 -0.53
CA PHE A 84 -15.37 -2.95 0.61
C PHE A 84 -15.02 -4.41 0.24
N TYR A 85 -15.45 -4.88 -0.92
CA TYR A 85 -15.14 -6.22 -1.41
C TYR A 85 -13.65 -6.40 -1.69
N VAL A 86 -13.04 -5.40 -2.33
CA VAL A 86 -11.60 -5.36 -2.63
C VAL A 86 -10.79 -5.37 -1.34
N GLU A 87 -11.21 -4.60 -0.34
CA GLU A 87 -10.55 -4.56 0.96
C GLU A 87 -10.55 -5.96 1.62
N GLU A 88 -11.69 -6.66 1.65
CA GLU A 88 -11.75 -7.99 2.26
C GLU A 88 -11.03 -9.07 1.46
N ILE A 89 -11.09 -9.03 0.13
CA ILE A 89 -10.29 -9.93 -0.72
C ILE A 89 -8.80 -9.71 -0.43
N THR A 90 -8.37 -8.46 -0.29
CA THR A 90 -6.97 -8.10 0.00
C THR A 90 -6.53 -8.63 1.38
N LYS A 91 -7.36 -8.45 2.41
CA LYS A 91 -7.09 -8.98 3.76
C LYS A 91 -7.04 -10.51 3.78
N SER A 92 -7.98 -11.16 3.08
CA SER A 92 -7.99 -12.62 2.94
C SER A 92 -6.74 -13.13 2.23
N PHE A 93 -6.27 -12.42 1.19
CA PHE A 93 -5.07 -12.79 0.47
C PHE A 93 -3.81 -12.62 1.32
N ALA A 94 -3.69 -11.49 2.04
CA ALA A 94 -2.57 -11.23 2.95
C ALA A 94 -2.52 -12.26 4.10
N SER A 95 -3.65 -12.54 4.75
CA SER A 95 -3.72 -13.46 5.89
C SER A 95 -3.42 -14.93 5.55
N ARG A 96 -3.59 -15.35 4.29
CA ARG A 96 -3.31 -16.72 3.83
C ARG A 96 -1.88 -16.93 3.35
N GLY A 97 -0.99 -15.95 3.55
CA GLY A 97 0.42 -16.02 3.17
C GLY A 97 0.82 -15.08 2.02
N GLY A 98 -0.06 -14.16 1.64
CA GLY A 98 0.27 -13.08 0.69
C GLY A 98 0.82 -13.62 -0.64
N ILE A 99 1.88 -12.97 -1.13
CA ILE A 99 2.60 -13.38 -2.36
C ILE A 99 4.03 -13.88 -2.05
N GLY A 100 4.42 -13.95 -0.77
CA GLY A 100 5.75 -14.37 -0.33
C GLY A 100 6.81 -13.25 -0.40
N LEU A 101 6.38 -11.98 -0.50
CA LEU A 101 7.27 -10.83 -0.49
C LEU A 101 7.85 -10.60 0.91
N ALA A 102 7.06 -10.84 1.96
CA ALA A 102 7.50 -10.71 3.35
C ALA A 102 8.72 -11.61 3.64
N ASP A 103 8.66 -12.89 3.23
CA ASP A 103 9.77 -13.84 3.38
C ASP A 103 11.05 -13.38 2.66
N THR A 104 10.89 -12.74 1.50
CA THR A 104 12.01 -12.25 0.70
C THR A 104 12.67 -11.03 1.36
N ILE A 105 11.86 -10.11 1.89
CA ILE A 105 12.33 -8.94 2.63
C ILE A 105 13.05 -9.39 3.91
N GLU A 106 12.47 -10.32 4.66
CA GLU A 106 13.05 -10.88 5.87
C GLU A 106 14.42 -11.51 5.59
N ARG A 107 14.53 -12.41 4.60
CA ARG A 107 15.82 -13.00 4.21
C ARG A 107 16.86 -11.94 3.87
N GLN A 108 16.48 -10.92 3.12
CA GLN A 108 17.42 -9.88 2.70
C GLN A 108 17.89 -9.01 3.87
N LEU A 109 17.01 -8.74 4.83
CA LEU A 109 17.37 -8.02 6.05
C LEU A 109 18.26 -8.86 6.97
N LEU A 110 18.04 -10.18 7.05
CA LEU A 110 18.93 -11.07 7.79
C LEU A 110 20.32 -11.12 7.15
N THR A 111 20.42 -11.24 5.81
CA THR A 111 21.70 -11.19 5.11
C THR A 111 22.45 -9.87 5.35
N LEU A 112 21.73 -8.74 5.38
CA LEU A 112 22.33 -7.44 5.71
C LEU A 112 22.79 -7.34 7.17
N GLN A 113 22.16 -8.06 8.09
CA GLN A 113 22.57 -8.15 9.50
C GLN A 113 23.78 -9.06 9.72
N GLU A 114 24.00 -10.06 8.85
CA GLU A 114 25.16 -10.95 8.91
C GLU A 114 26.41 -10.35 8.25
N ALA A 115 26.23 -9.43 7.30
CA ALA A 115 27.33 -8.76 6.59
C ALA A 115 27.97 -7.60 7.37
N VAL A 116 27.44 -7.24 8.54
CA VAL A 116 27.91 -6.16 9.43
C VAL A 116 28.45 -6.76 10.72
#